data_AF-A0A6V7JBY1-F1
#
_entry.id   AF-A0A6V7JBY1-F1
#
_cell.length_a   1.000
_cell.length_b   1.000
_cell.length_c   1.000
_cell.angle_alpha   90.00
_cell.angle_beta   90.00
_cell.angle_gamma   90.00
#
_symmetry.space_group_name_H-M   'P 1'
#
loop_
_entity.id
_entity.type
_entity.pdbx_description
1 polymer ?
#
loop_
_entity_poly.entity_id
_entity_poly.type
_entity_poly.pdbx_seq_one_letter_code
_entity_poly.pdbx_strand_id
1 'polypeptide(L)' 'KFEPDDVRLVRFVDRPKEVNKNWAINLIDEVPPAASKARVVSCNGGGGPLGHPKVYINL' A
#
# COMPACT_ATOMS: atom_id res chain seq x y z
N LYS A 1 8.52 -14.79 7.40
CA LYS A 1 9.39 -14.76 8.60
C LYS A 1 10.55 -15.73 8.34
N PHE A 2 11.71 -15.59 8.98
CA PHE A 2 12.75 -16.62 8.87
C PHE A 2 12.43 -17.77 9.83
N GLU A 3 12.86 -18.99 9.46
CA GLU A 3 12.77 -20.13 10.37
C GLU A 3 13.71 -19.92 11.57
N PRO A 4 13.40 -20.51 12.74
CA PRO A 4 14.17 -20.25 13.96
C PRO A 4 15.65 -20.67 13.90
N ASP A 5 15.98 -21.69 13.10
CA ASP A 5 17.31 -22.25 12.91
C ASP A 5 18.06 -21.67 11.70
N ASP A 6 17.47 -20.66 11.05
CA ASP A 6 18.06 -20.04 9.87
C ASP A 6 19.28 -19.18 10.22
N VAL A 7 20.46 -19.61 9.74
CA VAL A 7 21.74 -18.91 9.92
C VAL A 7 21.71 -17.44 9.50
N ARG A 8 20.79 -17.07 8.59
CA ARG A 8 20.60 -15.68 8.14
C ARG A 8 20.14 -14.73 9.26
N LEU A 9 19.60 -15.24 10.36
CA LEU A 9 19.19 -14.46 11.54
C LEU A 9 20.35 -13.76 12.24
N VAL A 10 21.60 -14.22 12.05
CA VAL A 10 22.81 -13.60 12.64
C VAL A 10 22.92 -12.10 12.32
N ARG A 11 22.39 -11.66 11.18
CA ARG A 11 22.42 -10.25 10.76
C ARG A 11 21.62 -9.30 11.67
N PHE A 12 20.76 -9.83 12.55
CA PHE A 12 19.88 -9.06 13.43
C PHE A 12 20.20 -9.23 14.93
N VAL A 13 21.35 -9.82 15.28
CA VAL A 13 21.74 -10.05 16.69
C VAL A 13 22.03 -8.72 17.40
N ASP A 14 22.87 -7.88 16.81
CA ASP A 14 23.26 -6.59 17.38
C ASP A 14 22.50 -5.40 16.77
N ARG A 15 21.54 -5.67 15.88
CA ARG A 15 20.78 -4.66 15.16
C ARG A 15 19.31 -5.07 15.03
N PRO A 16 18.36 -4.16 15.28
CA PRO A 16 16.95 -4.49 15.13
C PRO A 16 16.62 -4.77 13.66
N LYS A 17 15.65 -5.67 13.44
CA LYS A 17 15.03 -5.82 12.13
C LYS A 17 14.00 -4.72 11.95
N GLU A 18 14.31 -3.77 11.08
CA GLU A 18 13.37 -2.70 10.74
C GLU A 18 12.17 -3.24 9.96
N VAL A 19 10.97 -2.91 10.45
CA VAL A 19 9.69 -3.23 9.83
C VAL A 19 8.78 -2.02 9.93
N ASN A 20 8.03 -1.72 8.87
CA ASN A 20 7.09 -0.61 8.89
C ASN A 20 5.88 -0.97 9.77
N LYS A 21 5.56 -0.11 10.73
CA LYS A 21 4.38 -0.25 11.60
C LYS A 21 3.08 0.13 10.88
N ASN A 22 3.16 0.94 9.82
CA ASN A 22 2.02 1.43 9.05
C ASN A 22 1.80 0.53 7.82
N TRP A 23 0.78 -0.32 7.89
CA TRP A 23 0.49 -1.28 6.84
C TRP A 23 -0.49 -0.67 5.84
N ALA A 24 -0.01 -0.38 4.63
CA ALA A 24 -0.83 0.28 3.60
C ALA A 24 -2.13 -0.49 3.26
N ILE A 25 -2.12 -1.82 3.39
CA ILE A 25 -3.30 -2.67 3.19
C ILE A 25 -4.42 -2.38 4.19
N ASN A 26 -4.09 -2.09 5.45
CA ASN A 26 -5.08 -1.73 6.45
C ASN A 26 -5.58 -0.30 6.22
N LEU A 27 -4.64 0.62 5.92
CA LEU A 27 -4.96 2.02 5.69
C LEU A 27 -5.90 2.23 4.49
N ILE A 28 -5.79 1.41 3.43
CA ILE A 28 -6.69 1.53 2.28
C ILE A 28 -8.07 0.93 2.57
N ASP A 29 -8.15 -0.09 3.43
CA ASP A 29 -9.43 -0.69 3.86
C ASP A 29 -10.25 0.26 4.73
N GLU A 30 -9.58 1.14 5.49
CA GLU A 30 -10.23 2.22 6.24
C GLU A 30 -10.91 3.28 5.33
N VAL A 31 -10.55 3.36 4.05
CA VAL A 31 -11.11 4.33 3.11
C VAL A 31 -12.38 3.79 2.47
N PRO A 32 -13.55 4.45 2.65
CA PRO A 32 -14.79 3.97 2.06
C PRO A 32 -14.79 4.12 0.53
N PRO A 33 -15.48 3.23 -0.21
CA PRO A 33 -15.65 3.37 -1.65
C PRO A 33 -16.36 4.68 -2.03
N ALA A 34 -15.84 5.37 -3.04
CA ALA A 34 -16.47 6.58 -3.58
C ALA A 34 -17.59 6.21 -4.58
N ALA A 35 -18.84 6.46 -4.21
CA ALA A 35 -19.99 6.20 -5.08
C ALA A 35 -20.06 7.21 -6.23
N SER A 36 -20.52 6.77 -7.40
CA SER A 36 -20.72 7.60 -8.59
C SER A 36 -21.96 7.16 -9.37
N LYS A 37 -22.63 8.11 -10.02
CA LYS A 37 -23.74 7.84 -10.96
C LYS A 37 -23.27 7.62 -12.40
N ALA A 38 -21.99 7.84 -12.69
CA ALA A 38 -21.42 7.69 -14.02
C ALA A 38 -20.95 6.24 -14.27
N ARG A 39 -21.14 5.74 -15.50
CA ARG A 39 -20.68 4.41 -15.94
C ARG A 39 -19.15 4.30 -16.01
N VAL A 40 -18.46 5.40 -16.32
CA VAL A 40 -17.00 5.45 -16.38
C VAL A 40 -16.54 6.63 -15.54
N VAL A 41 -15.67 6.37 -14.57
CA VAL A 41 -15.00 7.39 -13.76
C VAL A 41 -13.51 7.43 -14.08
N SER A 42 -12.82 8.49 -13.66
CA SER A 42 -11.37 8.57 -13.80
C SER A 42 -10.69 8.93 -12.49
N CYS A 43 -9.55 8.30 -12.22
CA CYS A 43 -8.72 8.59 -11.06
C CYS A 43 -7.31 8.98 -11.52
N ASN A 44 -6.70 9.95 -10.83
CA ASN A 44 -5.31 10.37 -11.00
C ASN A 44 -4.55 10.42 -9.67
N GLY A 45 -5.11 9.88 -8.58
CA GLY A 45 -4.49 9.90 -7.26
C GLY A 45 -4.50 11.26 -6.56
N GLY A 46 -5.11 12.29 -7.15
CA GLY A 46 -5.08 13.66 -6.64
C GLY A 46 -3.79 14.42 -6.98
N GLY A 47 -3.80 15.76 -6.82
CA GLY A 47 -2.59 16.57 -7.01
C GLY A 47 -2.09 16.73 -8.46
N GLY A 48 -2.91 16.39 -9.46
CA GLY A 48 -2.58 16.56 -10.88
C GLY A 48 -1.35 15.72 -11.27
N PRO A 49 -0.21 16.32 -11.64
CA PRO A 49 1.01 15.58 -11.99
C PRO A 49 1.72 14.94 -10.78
N LEU A 50 1.32 15.26 -9.54
CA LEU A 50 1.90 14.66 -8.33
C LEU A 50 1.28 13.30 -7.97
N GLY A 51 0.17 12.94 -8.61
CA GLY A 51 -0.48 11.66 -8.44
C GLY A 51 0.00 10.63 -9.45
N HIS A 52 -0.82 9.62 -9.71
CA HIS A 52 -0.55 8.62 -10.73
C HIS A 52 -1.13 9.04 -12.10
N PRO A 53 -0.66 8.44 -13.21
CA PRO A 53 -1.27 8.66 -14.53
C PRO A 53 -2.78 8.44 -14.49
N LYS A 54 -3.52 9.28 -15.23
CA LYS A 54 -4.98 9.21 -15.26
C LYS A 54 -5.43 7.85 -15.81
N VAL A 55 -6.21 7.12 -15.03
CA VAL A 55 -6.85 5.86 -15.42
C VAL A 55 -8.37 6.01 -15.45
N TYR A 56 -9.03 5.20 -16.28
CA TYR A 56 -10.49 5.13 -16.36
C TYR A 56 -10.98 3.82 -15.76
N ILE A 57 -11.99 3.89 -14.90
CA ILE A 57 -12.57 2.76 -14.16
C ILE A 57 -14.02 2.63 -14.61
N ASN A 58 -14.40 1.43 -15.04
CA ASN A 58 -15.78 1.11 -15.37
C ASN A 58 -16.53 0.70 -14.09
N LEU A 59 -17.74 1.22 -13.90
CA LEU A 59 -18.60 1.01 -12.72
C LEU A 59 -19.90 0.30 -13.11
#